data_AF-A0A949IMN5-F1
#
_entry.id   AF-A0A949IMN5-F1
#
_cell.length_a   1.000
_cell.length_b   1.000
_cell.length_c   1.000
_cell.angle_alpha   90.00
_cell.angle_beta   90.00
_cell.angle_gamma   90.00
#
_symmetry.space_group_name_H-M   'P 1'
#
loop_
_entity.id
_entity.type
_entity.pdbx_description
1 polymer ?
#
loop_
_entity_poly.entity_id
_entity_poly.type
_entity_poly.pdbx_seq_one_letter_code
_entity_poly.pdbx_strand_id
1 'polypeptide(L)'
;MAISAKALISALIILAFYLAMPLAAPADVAGTGLNDKAPAKLSIGRRTASDAEQMKPEAMLTDLRDFRLCLNQLKQEAVNLFQEATRTEVTLQAVPPGKVQDKISEGILQQIHGKYLLPRREWLVLYVNTIEPIVQLLCEDVQDVDTNGRQTPPAIESKINPLWTTWRDDVRSINKSLDEVQMLIGQDADSNVPLARAAIKIWQKAENLEKVRYRAVNLLRAEYIKEAAEKLKQRKAEDKSRN
;
A
#
# COMPACT_ATOMS: atom_id res chain seq x y z
N MET A 1 29.60 -23.03 8.70
CA MET A 1 28.15 -23.30 8.55
C MET A 1 27.85 -23.41 7.07
N ALA A 2 27.51 -24.60 6.59
CA ALA A 2 27.20 -24.83 5.18
C ALA A 2 25.72 -24.51 4.91
N ILE A 3 25.44 -23.55 4.03
CA ILE A 3 24.08 -23.23 3.58
C ILE A 3 23.66 -24.32 2.59
N SER A 4 22.55 -24.99 2.88
CA SER A 4 21.99 -26.10 2.10
C SER A 4 21.64 -25.67 0.67
N ALA A 5 22.10 -26.44 -0.32
CA ALA A 5 21.84 -26.24 -1.75
C ALA A 5 20.36 -26.15 -2.12
N LYS A 6 19.45 -26.61 -1.25
CA LYS A 6 17.99 -26.47 -1.43
C LYS A 6 17.50 -25.03 -1.29
N ALA A 7 18.19 -24.18 -0.52
CA ALA A 7 17.84 -22.77 -0.39
C ALA A 7 18.22 -21.94 -1.63
N LEU A 8 19.23 -22.36 -2.39
CA LEU A 8 19.64 -21.71 -3.63
C LEU A 8 18.69 -21.99 -4.79
N ILE A 9 18.05 -23.17 -4.82
CA ILE A 9 17.14 -23.57 -5.91
C ILE A 9 15.81 -22.81 -5.83
N SER A 10 15.30 -22.52 -4.62
CA SER A 10 14.07 -21.71 -4.46
C SER A 10 14.25 -20.23 -4.82
N ALA A 11 15.46 -19.68 -4.69
CA ALA A 11 15.75 -18.31 -5.11
C ALA A 11 15.86 -18.17 -6.65
N LEU A 12 16.26 -19.23 -7.34
CA LEU A 12 16.37 -19.25 -8.82
C LEU A 12 15.02 -19.41 -9.54
N ILE A 13 14.02 -20.02 -8.89
CA ILE A 13 12.68 -20.19 -9.50
C ILE A 13 11.87 -18.88 -9.48
N ILE A 14 12.10 -18.00 -8.50
CA ILE A 14 11.44 -16.68 -8.44
C ILE A 14 12.05 -15.71 -9.45
N LEU A 15 13.34 -15.86 -9.79
CA LEU A 15 14.00 -15.07 -10.83
C LEU A 15 13.60 -15.51 -12.25
N ALA A 16 13.17 -16.77 -12.44
CA ALA A 16 12.76 -17.30 -13.74
C ALA A 16 11.34 -16.86 -14.17
N PHE A 17 10.48 -16.43 -13.25
CA PHE A 17 9.14 -15.95 -13.60
C PHE A 17 9.09 -14.48 -14.06
N TYR A 18 10.15 -13.70 -13.84
CA TYR A 18 10.23 -12.30 -14.27
C TYR A 18 11.03 -12.08 -15.58
N LEU A 19 11.71 -13.11 -16.10
CA LEU A 19 12.53 -13.02 -17.31
C LEU A 19 11.80 -13.37 -18.62
N ALA A 20 10.48 -13.54 -18.58
CA ALA A 20 9.65 -13.80 -19.76
C ALA A 20 8.68 -12.63 -20.05
N MET A 21 9.20 -11.41 -20.16
CA MET A 21 8.52 -10.37 -20.96
C MET A 21 9.19 -10.33 -22.34
N PRO A 22 8.44 -10.48 -23.44
CA PRO A 22 9.01 -10.35 -24.77
C PRO A 22 9.42 -8.90 -25.01
N LEU A 23 10.70 -8.68 -25.30
CA LEU A 23 11.22 -7.44 -25.84
C LEU A 23 10.66 -7.31 -27.28
N ALA A 24 9.53 -6.62 -27.44
CA ALA A 24 9.01 -6.31 -28.77
C ALA A 24 9.81 -5.15 -29.37
N ALA A 25 10.53 -5.44 -30.45
CA ALA A 25 11.21 -4.45 -31.30
C ALA A 25 10.18 -3.57 -32.04
N PRO A 26 10.52 -2.32 -32.41
CA PRO A 26 9.60 -1.44 -33.12
C PRO A 26 9.52 -1.84 -34.59
N ALA A 27 8.31 -2.12 -35.08
CA ALA A 27 8.02 -2.19 -36.51
C ALA A 27 7.17 -0.98 -36.90
N ASP A 28 7.83 -0.02 -37.55
CA ASP A 28 7.21 1.00 -38.39
C ASP A 28 6.60 0.29 -39.62
N VAL A 29 5.27 0.33 -39.83
CA VAL A 29 4.62 0.52 -41.15
C VAL A 29 3.17 0.96 -40.94
N ALA A 30 2.82 2.05 -41.62
CA ALA A 30 1.52 2.68 -41.80
C ALA A 30 0.32 1.76 -42.08
N GLY A 31 -0.88 2.20 -41.67
CA GLY A 31 -2.13 1.77 -42.31
C GLY A 31 -3.37 1.75 -41.43
N THR A 32 -4.07 2.90 -41.40
CA THR A 32 -5.54 3.04 -41.36
C THR A 32 -6.35 2.30 -40.28
N GLY A 33 -6.93 3.06 -39.34
CA GLY A 33 -8.11 2.64 -38.58
C GLY A 33 -8.14 3.16 -37.15
N LEU A 34 -8.14 4.49 -36.94
CA LEU A 34 -8.39 5.08 -35.63
C LEU A 34 -9.87 4.87 -35.26
N ASN A 35 -10.12 3.77 -34.54
CA ASN A 35 -11.26 3.70 -33.64
C ASN A 35 -10.70 4.03 -32.26
N ASP A 36 -10.84 5.30 -31.85
CA ASP A 36 -10.52 5.80 -30.53
C ASP A 36 -11.33 5.06 -29.47
N LYS A 37 -10.79 3.92 -29.02
CA LYS A 37 -11.10 3.39 -27.70
C LYS A 37 -9.91 3.71 -26.82
N ALA A 38 -10.11 4.70 -25.95
CA ALA A 38 -9.23 4.98 -24.83
C ALA A 38 -8.75 3.67 -24.19
N PRO A 39 -7.47 3.59 -23.74
CA PRO A 39 -6.97 2.39 -23.09
C PRO A 39 -7.91 2.06 -21.94
N ALA A 40 -8.47 0.84 -21.97
CA ALA A 40 -9.32 0.35 -20.92
C ALA A 40 -8.59 0.54 -19.60
N LYS A 41 -9.14 1.40 -18.72
CA LYS A 41 -8.77 1.42 -17.31
C LYS A 41 -8.85 -0.03 -16.86
N LEU A 42 -7.72 -0.60 -16.45
CA LEU A 42 -7.69 -1.84 -15.69
C LEU A 42 -8.41 -1.55 -14.37
N SER A 43 -9.74 -1.59 -14.38
CA SER A 43 -10.51 -1.69 -13.16
C SER A 43 -10.18 -3.07 -12.60
N ILE A 44 -9.25 -3.13 -11.67
CA ILE A 44 -9.01 -4.32 -10.87
C ILE A 44 -10.24 -4.47 -9.98
N GLY A 45 -11.31 -5.02 -10.55
CA GLY A 45 -12.59 -5.17 -9.89
C GLY A 45 -12.45 -6.16 -8.73
N ARG A 46 -12.36 -5.63 -7.52
CA ARG A 46 -12.34 -6.40 -6.26
C ARG A 46 -13.68 -7.09 -5.93
N ARG A 47 -14.72 -6.86 -6.73
CA ARG A 47 -16.09 -7.33 -6.49
C ARG A 47 -16.29 -8.76 -7.02
N THR A 48 -15.88 -9.75 -6.23
CA THR A 48 -16.13 -11.18 -6.51
C THR A 48 -17.36 -11.73 -5.75
N ALA A 49 -17.89 -11.00 -4.78
CA ALA A 49 -19.07 -11.35 -4.00
C ALA A 49 -20.15 -10.27 -4.14
N SER A 50 -21.41 -10.63 -3.86
CA SER A 50 -22.50 -9.64 -3.85
C SER A 50 -22.30 -8.61 -2.72
N ASP A 51 -22.78 -7.38 -2.90
CA ASP A 51 -22.62 -6.29 -1.91
C ASP A 51 -23.10 -6.73 -0.51
N ALA A 52 -24.18 -7.52 -0.43
CA ALA A 52 -24.70 -8.05 0.83
C ALA A 52 -23.76 -9.04 1.53
N GLU A 53 -22.94 -9.79 0.77
CA GLU A 53 -21.96 -10.72 1.32
C GLU A 53 -20.69 -10.03 1.78
N GLN A 54 -20.28 -8.96 1.10
CA GLN A 54 -19.13 -8.13 1.49
C GLN A 54 -19.39 -7.37 2.80
N MET A 55 -20.65 -7.03 3.06
CA MET A 55 -21.07 -6.35 4.29
C MET A 55 -21.24 -7.29 5.48
N LYS A 56 -20.97 -8.60 5.33
CA LYS A 56 -20.96 -9.53 6.45
C LYS A 56 -19.80 -9.17 7.40
N PRO A 57 -20.01 -9.22 8.74
CA PRO A 57 -18.99 -8.94 9.74
C PRO A 57 -17.63 -9.61 9.48
N GLU A 58 -17.63 -10.89 9.14
CA GLU A 58 -16.43 -11.69 8.92
C GLU A 58 -15.70 -11.28 7.63
N ALA A 59 -16.44 -10.92 6.59
CA ALA A 59 -15.88 -10.45 5.32
C ALA A 59 -15.17 -9.11 5.52
N MET A 60 -15.84 -8.13 6.16
CA MET A 60 -15.25 -6.82 6.46
C MET A 60 -13.98 -6.92 7.32
N LEU A 61 -14.00 -7.79 8.35
CA LEU A 61 -12.82 -8.02 9.20
C LEU A 61 -11.68 -8.72 8.45
N THR A 62 -12.02 -9.60 7.50
CA THR A 62 -11.05 -10.28 6.62
C THR A 62 -10.42 -9.28 5.66
N ASP A 63 -11.20 -8.39 5.05
CA ASP A 63 -10.70 -7.36 4.16
C ASP A 63 -9.75 -6.41 4.90
N LEU A 64 -10.13 -5.99 6.13
CA LEU A 64 -9.25 -5.19 6.98
C LEU A 64 -8.00 -5.95 7.45
N ARG A 65 -8.01 -7.28 7.53
CA ARG A 65 -6.81 -8.08 7.79
C ARG A 65 -5.91 -8.09 6.56
N ASP A 66 -6.47 -8.35 5.39
CA ASP A 66 -5.71 -8.52 4.15
C ASP A 66 -5.11 -7.20 3.67
N PHE A 67 -5.80 -6.08 3.95
CA PHE A 67 -5.27 -4.75 3.69
C PHE A 67 -3.94 -4.44 4.41
N ARG A 68 -3.66 -5.12 5.53
CA ARG A 68 -2.37 -5.01 6.22
C ARG A 68 -1.20 -5.38 5.30
N LEU A 69 -1.39 -6.34 4.39
CA LEU A 69 -0.35 -6.76 3.45
C LEU A 69 0.01 -5.62 2.49
N CYS A 70 -1.01 -4.93 1.94
CA CYS A 70 -0.82 -3.76 1.08
C CYS A 70 -0.05 -2.64 1.81
N LEU A 71 -0.42 -2.36 3.07
CA LEU A 71 0.26 -1.32 3.87
C LEU A 71 1.71 -1.71 4.20
N ASN A 72 1.99 -2.98 4.48
CA ASN A 72 3.35 -3.45 4.70
C ASN A 72 4.21 -3.33 3.44
N GLN A 73 3.65 -3.65 2.28
CA GLN A 73 4.34 -3.49 1.00
C GLN A 73 4.62 -2.01 0.72
N LEU A 74 3.63 -1.12 0.89
CA LEU A 74 3.84 0.33 0.76
C LEU A 74 4.97 0.85 1.65
N LYS A 75 5.03 0.39 2.91
CA LYS A 75 6.12 0.77 3.83
C LYS A 75 7.47 0.25 3.37
N GLN A 76 7.55 -1.00 2.93
CA GLN A 76 8.81 -1.58 2.48
C GLN A 76 9.32 -0.87 1.23
N GLU A 77 8.46 -0.59 0.26
CA GLU A 77 8.88 0.13 -0.94
C GLU A 77 9.24 1.59 -0.66
N ALA A 78 8.58 2.24 0.30
CA ALA A 78 8.99 3.55 0.77
C ALA A 78 10.38 3.53 1.44
N VAL A 79 10.69 2.49 2.21
CA VAL A 79 12.04 2.27 2.76
C VAL A 79 13.06 2.08 1.63
N ASN A 80 12.75 1.25 0.64
CA ASN A 80 13.64 1.00 -0.50
C ASN A 80 13.91 2.28 -1.29
N LEU A 81 12.87 3.10 -1.52
CA LEU A 81 12.97 4.40 -2.17
C LEU A 81 13.85 5.36 -1.37
N PHE A 82 13.66 5.42 -0.04
CA PHE A 82 14.49 6.24 0.84
C PHE A 82 15.96 5.82 0.81
N GLN A 83 16.24 4.51 0.85
CA GLN A 83 17.60 3.98 0.81
C GLN A 83 18.28 4.27 -0.53
N GLU A 84 17.56 4.22 -1.65
CA GLU A 84 18.11 4.60 -2.95
C GLU A 84 18.39 6.11 -3.01
N ALA A 85 17.47 6.94 -2.50
CA ALA A 85 17.64 8.39 -2.46
C ALA A 85 18.81 8.83 -1.57
N THR A 86 19.06 8.11 -0.48
CA THR A 86 20.08 8.42 0.51
C THR A 86 21.36 7.60 0.38
N ARG A 87 21.51 6.90 -0.76
CA ARG A 87 22.66 6.05 -1.04
C ARG A 87 23.95 6.87 -1.03
N THR A 88 24.94 6.40 -0.28
CA THR A 88 26.28 7.00 -0.20
C THR A 88 27.33 6.02 -0.70
N GLU A 89 28.53 6.53 -0.99
CA GLU A 89 29.67 5.68 -1.33
C GLU A 89 30.18 4.95 -0.08
N VAL A 90 30.36 3.64 -0.20
CA VAL A 90 30.93 2.82 0.87
C VAL A 90 32.45 2.96 0.79
N THR A 91 33.05 3.65 1.77
CA THR A 91 34.51 3.77 1.87
C THR A 91 35.11 2.55 2.58
N LEU A 92 36.41 2.30 2.39
CA LEU A 92 37.11 1.17 3.04
C LEU A 92 37.11 1.25 4.57
N GLN A 93 36.92 2.45 5.14
CA GLN A 93 36.79 2.69 6.57
C GLN A 93 35.33 2.75 7.04
N ALA A 94 34.35 2.62 6.13
CA ALA A 94 32.94 2.65 6.50
C ALA A 94 32.61 1.39 7.32
N VAL A 95 31.91 1.60 8.43
CA VAL A 95 31.28 0.50 9.16
C VAL A 95 30.35 -0.21 8.17
N PRO A 96 30.42 -1.56 8.05
CA PRO A 96 29.52 -2.28 7.17
C PRO A 96 28.07 -1.84 7.44
N PRO A 97 27.25 -1.65 6.39
CA PRO A 97 25.86 -1.27 6.59
C PRO A 97 25.24 -2.27 7.58
N GLY A 98 24.68 -1.74 8.66
CA GLY A 98 24.08 -2.52 9.74
C GLY A 98 22.82 -3.26 9.28
N LYS A 99 21.94 -3.62 10.23
CA LYS A 99 20.63 -4.18 9.87
C LYS A 99 19.90 -3.28 8.87
N VAL A 100 19.26 -3.92 7.88
CA VAL A 100 18.33 -3.26 6.96
C VAL A 100 17.34 -2.44 7.78
N GLN A 101 17.27 -1.13 7.52
CA GLN A 101 16.34 -0.25 8.23
C GLN A 101 14.91 -0.65 7.88
N ASP A 102 14.08 -0.88 8.89
CA ASP A 102 12.64 -1.16 8.76
C ASP A 102 11.77 0.10 8.97
N LYS A 103 12.40 1.20 9.40
CA LYS A 103 11.75 2.48 9.70
C LYS A 103 12.59 3.64 9.17
N ILE A 104 11.91 4.64 8.62
CA ILE A 104 12.53 5.86 8.08
C ILE A 104 11.90 7.11 8.72
N SER A 105 12.69 8.16 8.87
CA SER A 105 12.24 9.44 9.44
C SER A 105 13.16 10.59 9.05
N GLU A 106 12.71 11.83 9.21
CA GLU A 106 13.55 13.01 8.97
C GLU A 106 14.79 13.01 9.88
N GLY A 107 14.69 12.49 11.11
CA GLY A 107 15.83 12.35 12.01
C GLY A 107 16.90 11.42 11.46
N ILE A 108 16.51 10.35 10.76
CA ILE A 108 17.46 9.45 10.08
C ILE A 108 18.09 10.18 8.89
N LEU A 109 17.30 10.90 8.10
CA LEU A 109 17.81 11.69 6.97
C LEU A 109 18.88 12.71 7.41
N GLN A 110 18.72 13.32 8.58
CA GLN A 110 19.68 14.28 9.15
C GLN A 110 20.97 13.62 9.68
N GLN A 111 20.93 12.34 10.01
CA GLN A 111 22.08 11.58 10.52
C GLN A 111 22.99 11.04 9.40
N ILE A 112 22.51 11.03 8.15
CA ILE A 112 23.31 10.56 7.03
C ILE A 112 24.28 11.68 6.63
N HIS A 113 25.55 11.44 6.94
CA HIS A 113 26.64 12.35 6.62
C HIS A 113 27.33 11.89 5.34
N GLY A 114 27.51 12.81 4.38
CA GLY A 114 28.21 12.55 3.13
C GLY A 114 27.47 13.07 1.91
N LYS A 115 28.11 13.00 0.75
CA LYS A 115 27.48 13.31 -0.54
C LYS A 115 26.66 12.11 -0.99
N TYR A 116 25.39 12.35 -1.34
CA TYR A 116 24.55 11.32 -1.93
C TYR A 116 25.02 10.98 -3.35
N LEU A 117 24.99 9.69 -3.69
CA LEU A 117 25.15 9.22 -5.05
C LEU A 117 23.86 9.47 -5.83
N LEU A 118 23.97 9.69 -7.13
CA LEU A 118 22.79 9.88 -7.98
C LEU A 118 21.88 8.64 -7.88
N PRO A 119 20.56 8.79 -7.68
CA PRO A 119 19.64 7.67 -7.61
C PRO A 119 19.62 6.95 -8.94
N ARG A 120 19.61 5.62 -8.90
CA ARG A 120 19.53 4.80 -10.10
C ARG A 120 18.10 4.79 -10.63
N ARG A 121 17.92 5.31 -11.84
CA ARG A 121 16.60 5.52 -12.45
C ARG A 121 15.79 4.23 -12.52
N GLU A 122 16.41 3.12 -12.90
CA GLU A 122 15.76 1.81 -13.03
C GLU A 122 15.17 1.32 -11.70
N TRP A 123 15.83 1.60 -10.58
CA TRP A 123 15.34 1.26 -9.25
C TRP A 123 14.19 2.16 -8.82
N LEU A 124 14.28 3.46 -9.10
CA LEU A 124 13.17 4.38 -8.83
C LEU A 124 11.90 4.00 -9.60
N VAL A 125 12.04 3.67 -10.88
CA VAL A 125 10.93 3.20 -11.73
C VAL A 125 10.36 1.89 -11.19
N LEU A 126 11.21 0.94 -10.77
CA LEU A 126 10.77 -0.31 -10.16
C LEU A 126 9.91 -0.06 -8.90
N TYR A 127 10.38 0.79 -7.98
CA TYR A 127 9.67 1.06 -6.74
C TYR A 127 8.34 1.80 -6.99
N VAL A 128 8.33 2.80 -7.88
CA VAL A 128 7.10 3.49 -8.26
C VAL A 128 6.10 2.54 -8.89
N ASN A 129 6.51 1.71 -9.85
CA ASN A 129 5.64 0.73 -10.51
C ASN A 129 5.10 -0.34 -9.54
N THR A 130 5.73 -0.50 -8.37
CA THR A 130 5.25 -1.40 -7.32
C THR A 130 4.29 -0.70 -6.34
N ILE A 131 4.53 0.57 -6.04
CA ILE A 131 3.71 1.39 -5.14
C ILE A 131 2.40 1.81 -5.84
N GLU A 132 2.49 2.25 -7.09
CA GLU A 132 1.39 2.88 -7.82
C GLU A 132 0.12 2.02 -7.90
N PRO A 133 0.17 0.74 -8.25
CA PRO A 133 -1.05 -0.08 -8.31
C PRO A 133 -1.75 -0.18 -6.95
N ILE A 134 -0.98 -0.23 -5.85
CA ILE A 134 -1.55 -0.27 -4.50
C ILE A 134 -2.27 1.04 -4.21
N VAL A 135 -1.62 2.18 -4.47
CA VAL A 135 -2.18 3.51 -4.23
C VAL A 135 -3.43 3.75 -5.09
N GLN A 136 -3.42 3.32 -6.35
CA GLN A 136 -4.59 3.40 -7.25
C GLN A 136 -5.78 2.65 -6.66
N LEU A 137 -5.59 1.42 -6.16
CA LEU A 137 -6.66 0.67 -5.47
C LEU A 137 -7.20 1.45 -4.25
N LEU A 138 -6.32 2.09 -3.46
CA LEU A 138 -6.76 2.86 -2.29
C LEU A 138 -7.56 4.10 -2.69
N CYS A 139 -7.14 4.76 -3.77
CA CYS A 139 -7.83 5.90 -4.33
C CYS A 139 -9.19 5.52 -4.92
N GLU A 140 -9.30 4.36 -5.56
CA GLU A 140 -10.57 3.80 -6.03
C GLU A 140 -11.52 3.52 -4.87
N ASP A 141 -11.04 2.88 -3.79
CA ASP A 141 -11.83 2.64 -2.57
C ASP A 141 -12.33 3.97 -1.95
N VAL A 142 -11.48 5.00 -1.90
CA VAL A 142 -11.86 6.34 -1.45
C VAL A 142 -12.93 6.96 -2.36
N GLN A 143 -12.74 6.85 -3.68
CA GLN A 143 -13.66 7.42 -4.66
C GLN A 143 -15.03 6.72 -4.62
N ASP A 144 -15.06 5.40 -4.44
CA ASP A 144 -16.28 4.61 -4.33
C ASP A 144 -17.11 5.09 -3.12
N VAL A 145 -16.47 5.23 -1.95
CA VAL A 145 -17.14 5.72 -0.74
C VAL A 145 -17.56 7.18 -0.85
N ASP A 146 -16.74 8.05 -1.46
CA ASP A 146 -17.11 9.46 -1.67
C ASP A 146 -18.29 9.60 -2.65
N THR A 147 -18.45 8.66 -3.60
CA THR A 147 -19.52 8.69 -4.63
C THR A 147 -20.80 8.02 -4.15
N ASN A 148 -20.68 6.82 -3.56
CA ASN A 148 -21.80 5.96 -3.20
C ASN A 148 -22.18 6.05 -1.72
N GLY A 149 -21.40 6.80 -0.93
CA GLY A 149 -21.54 6.85 0.51
C GLY A 149 -20.95 5.60 1.18
N ARG A 150 -20.97 5.61 2.52
CA ARG A 150 -20.65 4.43 3.34
C ARG A 150 -21.90 3.97 4.06
N GLN A 151 -22.02 2.66 4.22
CA GLN A 151 -22.98 2.11 5.17
C GLN A 151 -22.21 1.74 6.45
N THR A 152 -22.42 2.54 7.50
CA THR A 152 -21.89 2.28 8.83
C THR A 152 -23.06 2.11 9.79
N PRO A 153 -23.05 1.09 10.68
CA PRO A 153 -24.07 0.98 11.71
C PRO A 153 -24.14 2.27 12.57
N PRO A 154 -25.33 2.85 12.83
CA PRO A 154 -25.47 4.11 13.56
C PRO A 154 -24.78 4.11 14.93
N ALA A 155 -24.74 2.95 15.59
CA ALA A 155 -24.13 2.76 16.91
C ALA A 155 -22.62 3.06 16.96
N ILE A 156 -21.92 2.92 15.84
CA ILE A 156 -20.46 3.12 15.75
C ILE A 156 -20.06 4.25 14.81
N GLU A 157 -21.02 4.86 14.13
CA GLU A 157 -20.77 5.89 13.13
C GLU A 157 -19.93 7.05 13.69
N SER A 158 -20.25 7.55 14.87
CA SER A 158 -19.49 8.63 15.53
C SER A 158 -18.02 8.28 15.80
N LYS A 159 -17.67 7.00 15.90
CA LYS A 159 -16.30 6.50 16.13
C LYS A 159 -15.57 6.17 14.82
N ILE A 160 -16.30 5.72 13.81
CA ILE A 160 -15.75 5.36 12.50
C ILE A 160 -15.52 6.59 11.63
N ASN A 161 -16.37 7.62 11.72
CA ASN A 161 -16.28 8.80 10.86
C ASN A 161 -14.92 9.53 10.96
N PRO A 162 -14.37 9.78 12.16
CA PRO A 162 -13.03 10.38 12.27
C PRO A 162 -11.94 9.50 11.66
N LEU A 163 -12.04 8.17 11.83
CA LEU A 163 -11.09 7.22 11.26
C LEU A 163 -11.12 7.24 9.72
N TRP A 164 -12.31 7.32 9.12
CA TRP A 164 -12.47 7.46 7.69
C TRP A 164 -11.86 8.76 7.15
N THR A 165 -12.10 9.89 7.82
CA THR A 165 -11.52 11.16 7.42
C THR A 165 -9.99 11.08 7.40
N THR A 166 -9.39 10.54 8.47
CA THR A 166 -7.93 10.31 8.51
C THR A 166 -7.46 9.38 7.41
N TRP A 167 -8.18 8.28 7.17
CA TRP A 167 -7.86 7.32 6.11
C TRP A 167 -7.79 7.97 4.73
N ARG A 168 -8.88 8.66 4.35
CA ARG A 168 -9.00 9.35 3.07
C ARG A 168 -7.88 10.38 2.88
N ASP A 169 -7.63 11.18 3.89
CA ASP A 169 -6.63 12.26 3.81
C ASP A 169 -5.21 11.69 3.70
N ASP A 170 -4.93 10.59 4.42
CA ASP A 170 -3.64 9.91 4.34
C ASP A 170 -3.44 9.21 2.98
N VAL A 171 -4.48 8.57 2.40
CA VAL A 171 -4.44 7.99 1.05
C VAL A 171 -4.13 9.07 0.00
N ARG A 172 -4.85 10.20 0.03
CA ARG A 172 -4.60 11.33 -0.88
C ARG A 172 -3.18 11.90 -0.71
N SER A 173 -2.69 11.96 0.53
CA SER A 173 -1.32 12.41 0.81
C SER A 173 -0.27 11.45 0.26
N ILE A 174 -0.51 10.14 0.29
CA ILE A 174 0.37 9.14 -0.32
C ILE A 174 0.38 9.34 -1.84
N ASN A 175 -0.79 9.46 -2.48
CA ASN A 175 -0.88 9.68 -3.92
C ASN A 175 -0.09 10.93 -4.36
N LYS A 176 -0.30 12.05 -3.67
CA LYS A 176 0.46 13.27 -3.94
C LYS A 176 1.98 13.07 -3.76
N SER A 177 2.40 12.33 -2.74
CA SER A 177 3.82 12.05 -2.52
C SER A 177 4.39 11.14 -3.62
N LEU A 178 3.57 10.26 -4.20
CA LEU A 178 3.96 9.45 -5.35
C LEU A 178 4.11 10.29 -6.62
N ASP A 179 3.21 11.25 -6.86
CA ASP A 179 3.33 12.23 -7.95
C ASP A 179 4.63 13.05 -7.78
N GLU A 180 4.95 13.47 -6.55
CA GLU A 180 6.21 14.14 -6.21
C GLU A 180 7.43 13.27 -6.58
N VAL A 181 7.39 11.96 -6.28
CA VAL A 181 8.45 11.01 -6.66
C VAL A 181 8.57 10.90 -8.18
N GLN A 182 7.47 10.70 -8.90
CA GLN A 182 7.46 10.54 -10.35
C GLN A 182 8.05 11.77 -11.06
N MET A 183 7.73 12.98 -10.61
CA MET A 183 8.29 14.21 -11.16
C MET A 183 9.81 14.30 -10.97
N LEU A 184 10.35 13.73 -9.90
CA LEU A 184 11.79 13.75 -9.60
C LEU A 184 12.59 12.68 -10.36
N ILE A 185 11.92 11.68 -10.96
CA ILE A 185 12.61 10.63 -11.73
C ILE A 185 13.20 11.23 -13.01
N GLY A 186 14.52 11.11 -13.17
CA GLY A 186 15.22 11.58 -14.36
C GLY A 186 15.48 13.08 -14.41
N GLN A 187 15.20 13.80 -13.32
CA GLN A 187 15.73 15.15 -13.13
C GLN A 187 17.18 15.05 -12.68
N ASP A 188 18.08 15.73 -13.37
CA ASP A 188 19.44 15.98 -12.90
C ASP A 188 19.37 17.01 -11.77
N ALA A 189 18.95 16.56 -10.59
CA ALA A 189 18.84 17.38 -9.41
C ALA A 189 20.15 17.39 -8.62
N ASP A 190 20.57 18.56 -8.15
CA ASP A 190 21.74 18.71 -7.28
C ASP A 190 21.57 18.01 -5.90
N SER A 191 20.36 17.57 -5.58
CA SER A 191 20.03 16.94 -4.30
C SER A 191 18.92 15.90 -4.40
N ASN A 192 19.15 14.76 -3.75
CA ASN A 192 18.16 13.67 -3.61
C ASN A 192 17.27 13.83 -2.38
N VAL A 193 17.47 14.89 -1.59
CA VAL A 193 16.70 15.13 -0.34
C VAL A 193 15.19 15.21 -0.60
N PRO A 194 14.68 15.85 -1.67
CA PRO A 194 13.25 15.84 -1.96
C PRO A 194 12.68 14.43 -2.14
N LEU A 195 13.41 13.55 -2.83
CA LEU A 195 13.02 12.16 -3.04
C LEU A 195 12.96 11.39 -1.71
N ALA A 196 13.98 11.55 -0.87
CA ALA A 196 14.01 10.94 0.46
C ALA A 196 12.84 11.42 1.35
N ARG A 197 12.51 12.72 1.28
CA ARG A 197 11.36 13.28 2.03
C ARG A 197 10.02 12.75 1.53
N ALA A 198 9.84 12.62 0.22
CA ALA A 198 8.63 12.02 -0.34
C ALA A 198 8.47 10.57 0.13
N ALA A 199 9.56 9.79 0.15
CA ALA A 199 9.60 8.44 0.69
C ALA A 199 9.20 8.40 2.18
N ILE A 200 9.75 9.30 3.00
CA ILE A 200 9.37 9.44 4.43
C ILE A 200 7.88 9.72 4.58
N LYS A 201 7.32 10.64 3.79
CA LYS A 201 5.87 10.94 3.83
C LYS A 201 5.04 9.70 3.52
N ILE A 202 5.36 8.96 2.46
CA ILE A 202 4.64 7.73 2.09
C ILE A 202 4.67 6.73 3.26
N TRP A 203 5.85 6.49 3.84
CA TRP A 203 6.00 5.56 4.97
C TRP A 203 5.21 6.00 6.20
N GLN A 204 5.31 7.27 6.60
CA GLN A 204 4.59 7.81 7.76
C GLN A 204 3.08 7.72 7.60
N LYS A 205 2.58 7.99 6.39
CA LYS A 205 1.16 7.91 6.06
C LYS A 205 0.69 6.46 6.05
N ALA A 206 1.46 5.53 5.48
CA ALA A 206 1.14 4.10 5.55
C ALA A 206 1.13 3.57 7.00
N GLU A 207 2.04 4.03 7.86
CA GLU A 207 2.01 3.72 9.30
C GLU A 207 0.76 4.27 10.00
N ASN A 208 0.28 5.46 9.62
CA ASN A 208 -0.96 6.00 10.15
C ASN A 208 -2.18 5.22 9.66
N LEU A 209 -2.23 4.83 8.39
CA LEU A 209 -3.27 3.95 7.86
C LEU A 209 -3.31 2.62 8.62
N GLU A 210 -2.16 2.04 8.99
CA GLU A 210 -2.13 0.80 9.79
C GLU A 210 -2.72 1.00 11.19
N LYS A 211 -2.46 2.16 11.82
CA LYS A 211 -3.08 2.52 13.12
C LYS A 211 -4.59 2.70 12.98
N VAL A 212 -5.05 3.35 11.91
CA VAL A 212 -6.47 3.57 11.62
C VAL A 212 -7.16 2.22 11.39
N ARG A 213 -6.59 1.37 10.54
CA ARG A 213 -7.05 -0.01 10.27
C ARG A 213 -7.19 -0.81 11.56
N TYR A 214 -6.16 -0.81 12.40
CA TYR A 214 -6.17 -1.52 13.68
C TYR A 214 -7.30 -1.04 14.60
N ARG A 215 -7.51 0.29 14.70
CA ARG A 215 -8.62 0.86 15.47
C ARG A 215 -9.98 0.47 14.90
N ALA A 216 -10.14 0.52 13.57
CA ALA A 216 -11.37 0.13 12.90
C ALA A 216 -11.72 -1.34 13.16
N VAL A 217 -10.75 -2.25 13.03
CA VAL A 217 -10.92 -3.68 13.35
C VAL A 217 -11.43 -3.88 14.78
N ASN A 218 -10.83 -3.20 15.76
CA ASN A 218 -11.23 -3.35 17.16
C ASN A 218 -12.63 -2.81 17.43
N LEU A 219 -13.00 -1.68 16.81
CA LEU A 219 -14.35 -1.11 16.95
C LEU A 219 -15.40 -2.03 16.33
N LEU A 220 -15.19 -2.48 15.09
CA LEU A 220 -16.11 -3.36 14.39
C LEU A 220 -16.26 -4.69 15.12
N ARG A 221 -15.15 -5.31 15.53
CA ARG A 221 -15.18 -6.57 16.29
C ARG A 221 -15.95 -6.43 17.60
N ALA A 222 -15.74 -5.34 18.35
CA ALA A 222 -16.46 -5.11 19.59
C ALA A 222 -17.97 -4.95 19.36
N GLU A 223 -18.35 -4.30 18.27
CA GLU A 223 -19.77 -4.10 17.93
C GLU A 223 -20.44 -5.39 17.51
N TYR A 224 -19.82 -6.17 16.62
CA TYR A 224 -20.38 -7.44 16.17
C TYR A 224 -20.56 -8.45 17.31
N ILE A 225 -19.66 -8.46 18.30
CA ILE A 225 -19.82 -9.28 19.50
C ILE A 225 -21.04 -8.86 20.31
N LYS A 226 -21.30 -7.54 20.44
CA LYS A 226 -22.48 -7.04 21.17
C LYS A 226 -23.77 -7.39 20.44
N GLU A 227 -23.84 -7.14 19.13
CA GLU A 227 -25.02 -7.47 18.32
C GLU A 227 -25.34 -8.97 18.38
N ALA A 228 -24.32 -9.82 18.31
CA ALA A 228 -24.51 -11.27 18.44
C ALA A 228 -25.07 -11.66 19.82
N ALA A 229 -24.58 -11.03 20.89
CA ALA A 229 -25.06 -11.29 22.25
C ALA A 229 -26.51 -10.80 22.44
N GLU A 230 -26.90 -9.66 21.86
CA GLU A 230 -28.26 -9.13 21.91
C GLU A 230 -29.24 -10.02 21.15
N LYS A 231 -28.89 -10.46 19.92
CA LYS A 231 -29.69 -11.42 19.15
C LYS A 231 -29.91 -12.72 19.91
N LEU A 232 -28.89 -13.22 20.61
CA LEU A 232 -29.02 -14.43 21.42
C LEU A 232 -29.97 -14.23 22.62
N LYS A 233 -29.92 -13.06 23.27
CA LYS A 233 -30.84 -12.72 24.37
C LYS A 233 -32.29 -12.63 23.89
N GLN A 234 -32.52 -12.00 22.74
CA GLN A 234 -33.86 -11.88 22.15
C GLN A 234 -34.45 -13.26 21.82
N ARG A 235 -33.69 -14.14 21.15
CA ARG A 235 -34.13 -15.51 20.86
C ARG A 235 -34.51 -16.28 22.12
N LYS A 236 -33.69 -16.20 23.18
CA LYS A 236 -34.00 -16.85 24.47
C LYS A 236 -35.26 -16.29 25.13
N ALA A 237 -35.55 -15.00 24.94
CA ALA A 237 -36.76 -14.38 25.47
C ALA A 237 -38.02 -14.81 24.69
N GLU A 238 -37.92 -14.94 23.36
CA GLU A 238 -38.98 -15.45 22.48
C GLU A 238 -39.28 -16.93 22.73
N ASP A 239 -38.26 -17.75 22.93
CA ASP A 239 -38.45 -19.18 23.27
C ASP A 239 -39.10 -19.35 24.66
N LYS A 240 -38.85 -18.41 25.58
CA LYS A 240 -39.48 -18.40 26.91
C LYS A 240 -40.93 -17.90 26.88
N SER A 241 -41.32 -17.05 25.92
CA SER A 241 -42.70 -16.57 25.81
C SER A 241 -43.62 -17.52 25.02
N ARG A 242 -43.04 -18.51 24.32
CA ARG A 242 -43.77 -19.55 23.57
C ARG A 242 -44.09 -20.81 24.37
N ASN A 243 -43.47 -21.00 25.54
CA ASN A 243 -43.70 -22.10 26.47
C ASN A 243 -44.50 -21.62 27.69
#